data_AF-A0A367KGQ7-F1
#
_entry.id   AF-A0A367KGQ7-F1
#
_cell.length_a   1.000
_cell.length_b   1.000
_cell.length_c   1.000
_cell.angle_alpha   90.00
_cell.angle_beta   90.00
_cell.angle_gamma   90.00
#
_symmetry.space_group_name_H-M   'P 1'
#
loop_
_entity.id
_entity.type
_entity.pdbx_description
1 polymer ?
#
loop_
_entity_poly.entity_id
_entity_poly.type
_entity_poly.pdbx_seq_one_letter_code
_entity_poly.pdbx_strand_id
1 'polypeptide(L)'
;MKFITIASSVVLALALGTELVSAECAKLYGQCGGKEWKGPTCCESGSRCTDLGNEYYLQCLPSNNNNNNNNNGHKTTTTAKHTKTSSPPTHTPSKPSKPSTPSNSSGSGYSPISGGASGNGRSTRYWDCCKASCSWPGKADVTAPVDTCAKNGVSIVDDNTQSGCNGGSGYMCNNNQPWAVNDNLAYGFAAAAINGGGESRWCCSCFELTFTSTSIAGKKMVVQVTNTGGDLGGADGHFDLQLPGGGVGIFNGCASQWGAPNDGWGQRYGGISDVSQCSQLPAALQAGCKFRFGWFKNADNPSVSFKEVTCPKEIVQRTGCQRK
;
A
#
# COMPACT_ATOMS: atom_id res chain seq x y z
N MET A 1 -58.24 -38.89 -52.11
CA MET A 1 -58.74 -38.11 -50.95
C MET A 1 -57.51 -37.43 -50.36
N LYS A 2 -57.19 -36.17 -50.69
CA LYS A 2 -57.47 -34.95 -49.88
C LYS A 2 -57.39 -35.30 -48.37
N PHE A 3 -56.47 -34.77 -47.55
CA PHE A 3 -56.37 -33.38 -47.11
C PHE A 3 -55.07 -33.18 -46.29
N ILE A 4 -54.29 -32.12 -46.57
CA ILE A 4 -54.04 -30.91 -45.75
C ILE A 4 -52.69 -30.90 -45.01
N THR A 5 -51.84 -30.03 -45.53
CA THR A 5 -50.67 -29.34 -44.98
C THR A 5 -51.05 -28.49 -43.76
N ILE A 6 -50.31 -28.55 -42.65
CA ILE A 6 -50.07 -27.37 -41.78
C ILE A 6 -48.62 -27.41 -41.29
N ALA A 7 -47.83 -26.46 -41.80
CA ALA A 7 -46.54 -26.07 -41.25
C ALA A 7 -46.79 -25.25 -39.97
N SER A 8 -46.06 -25.53 -38.90
CA SER A 8 -46.03 -24.67 -37.72
C SER A 8 -44.58 -24.31 -37.40
N SER A 9 -44.17 -23.15 -37.88
CA SER A 9 -42.86 -22.55 -37.64
C SER A 9 -42.85 -21.94 -36.24
N VAL A 10 -42.09 -22.55 -35.32
CA VAL A 10 -41.81 -21.96 -34.02
C VAL A 10 -40.68 -20.94 -34.20
N VAL A 11 -41.05 -19.66 -34.19
CA VAL A 11 -40.11 -18.53 -34.11
C VAL A 11 -39.61 -18.45 -32.67
N LEU A 12 -38.35 -18.82 -32.43
CA LEU A 12 -37.68 -18.59 -31.15
C LEU A 12 -37.13 -17.15 -31.15
N ALA A 13 -37.86 -16.24 -30.52
CA ALA A 13 -37.45 -14.86 -30.34
C ALA A 13 -36.27 -14.78 -29.35
N LEU A 14 -35.14 -14.27 -29.82
CA LEU A 14 -34.01 -13.84 -28.98
C LEU A 14 -34.40 -12.57 -28.21
N ALA A 15 -34.73 -12.72 -26.93
CA ALA A 15 -34.83 -11.60 -26.01
C ALA A 15 -33.41 -11.16 -25.62
N LEU A 16 -32.93 -10.07 -26.24
CA LEU A 16 -31.78 -9.31 -25.74
C LEU A 16 -32.24 -8.52 -24.52
N GLY A 17 -32.05 -9.08 -23.33
CA GLY A 17 -32.15 -8.34 -22.08
C GLY A 17 -30.97 -7.39 -21.95
N THR A 18 -31.19 -6.09 -22.17
CA THR A 18 -30.27 -5.07 -21.67
C THR A 18 -30.56 -4.86 -20.20
N GLU A 19 -29.74 -5.47 -19.33
CA GLU A 19 -29.74 -5.13 -17.91
C GLU A 19 -29.16 -3.71 -17.76
N LEU A 20 -30.04 -2.76 -17.47
CA LEU A 20 -29.67 -1.46 -16.94
C LEU A 20 -29.13 -1.66 -15.53
N VAL A 21 -27.84 -1.99 -15.44
CA VAL A 21 -27.10 -1.92 -14.17
C VAL A 21 -27.02 -0.44 -13.80
N SER A 22 -27.81 -0.04 -12.80
CA SER A 22 -27.57 1.21 -12.09
C SER A 22 -26.17 1.13 -11.47
N ALA A 23 -25.19 1.74 -12.13
CA ALA A 23 -23.81 1.74 -11.65
C ALA A 23 -23.73 2.61 -10.39
N GLU A 24 -23.86 1.98 -9.22
CA GLU A 24 -23.58 2.62 -7.94
C GLU A 24 -22.13 3.11 -7.94
N CYS A 25 -21.89 4.28 -7.34
CA CYS A 25 -20.56 4.86 -7.33
C CYS A 25 -19.54 3.92 -6.66
N ALA A 26 -18.31 3.94 -7.15
CA ALA A 26 -17.24 3.16 -6.58
C ALA A 26 -16.99 3.59 -5.13
N LYS A 27 -16.80 2.61 -4.25
CA LYS A 27 -16.43 2.83 -2.84
C LYS A 27 -15.07 3.51 -2.73
N LEU A 28 -14.76 4.08 -1.57
CA LEU A 28 -13.44 4.61 -1.27
C LEU A 28 -12.37 3.55 -1.58
N TYR A 29 -11.31 3.96 -2.26
CA TYR A 29 -10.24 3.12 -2.81
C TYR A 29 -10.67 2.14 -3.93
N GLY A 30 -11.91 2.18 -4.39
CA GLY A 30 -12.39 1.44 -5.56
C GLY A 30 -11.96 2.08 -6.88
N GLN A 31 -11.98 1.29 -7.97
CA GLN A 31 -11.74 1.80 -9.32
C GLN A 31 -12.94 2.60 -9.82
N CYS A 32 -12.67 3.81 -10.30
CA CYS A 32 -13.68 4.77 -10.75
C CYS A 32 -13.42 5.27 -12.17
N GLY A 33 -12.50 4.65 -12.88
CA GLY A 33 -12.10 5.06 -14.22
C GLY A 33 -10.89 4.29 -14.71
N GLY A 34 -10.53 4.57 -15.95
CA GLY A 34 -9.43 3.91 -16.64
C GLY A 34 -9.82 3.60 -18.09
N LYS A 35 -8.82 3.55 -18.96
CA LYS A 35 -8.99 3.08 -20.32
C LYS A 35 -9.56 1.66 -20.31
N GLU A 36 -10.65 1.47 -21.06
CA GLU A 36 -11.47 0.24 -21.14
C GLU A 36 -12.27 -0.13 -19.88
N TRP A 37 -12.31 0.73 -18.86
CA TRP A 37 -13.14 0.50 -17.67
C TRP A 37 -14.64 0.60 -18.01
N LYS A 38 -15.39 -0.46 -17.68
CA LYS A 38 -16.86 -0.54 -17.87
C LYS A 38 -17.66 -0.39 -16.58
N GLY A 39 -16.98 -0.16 -15.45
CA GLY A 39 -17.61 -0.01 -14.15
C GLY A 39 -17.97 1.45 -13.82
N PRO A 40 -18.25 1.74 -12.53
CA PRO A 40 -18.65 3.06 -12.09
C PRO A 40 -17.59 4.13 -12.43
N THR A 41 -18.05 5.29 -12.87
CA THR A 41 -17.19 6.46 -13.15
C THR A 41 -17.28 7.56 -12.09
N CYS A 42 -18.06 7.30 -11.03
CA CYS A 42 -18.22 8.16 -9.87
C CYS A 42 -17.71 7.47 -8.60
N CYS A 43 -17.47 8.27 -7.57
CA CYS A 43 -17.01 7.82 -6.26
C CYS A 43 -18.04 8.14 -5.18
N GLU A 44 -18.08 7.34 -4.12
CA GLU A 44 -18.96 7.61 -2.99
C GLU A 44 -18.67 8.99 -2.35
N SER A 45 -19.70 9.60 -1.76
CA SER A 45 -19.62 10.93 -1.18
C SER A 45 -18.42 11.10 -0.24
N GLY A 46 -17.68 12.20 -0.39
CA GLY A 46 -16.44 12.44 0.36
C GLY A 46 -15.17 11.94 -0.33
N SER A 47 -15.30 11.32 -1.51
CA SER A 47 -14.16 10.87 -2.32
C SER A 47 -14.23 11.36 -3.77
N ARG A 48 -13.09 11.41 -4.45
CA ARG A 48 -12.97 11.85 -5.85
C ARG A 48 -12.13 10.87 -6.64
N CYS A 49 -12.58 10.62 -7.87
CA CYS A 49 -11.84 9.79 -8.80
C CYS A 49 -10.55 10.50 -9.21
N THR A 50 -9.41 9.91 -8.85
CA THR A 50 -8.09 10.53 -8.99
C THR A 50 -7.22 9.68 -9.90
N ASP A 51 -6.56 10.35 -10.86
CA ASP A 51 -5.50 9.75 -11.67
C ASP A 51 -4.23 9.65 -10.82
N LEU A 52 -3.76 8.42 -10.65
CA LEU A 52 -2.56 8.07 -9.90
C LEU A 52 -1.33 7.90 -10.82
N GLY A 53 -1.36 8.47 -12.03
CA GLY A 53 -0.33 8.32 -13.05
C GLY A 53 -0.51 7.04 -13.88
N ASN A 54 -1.74 6.52 -13.99
CA ASN A 54 -2.06 5.33 -14.77
C ASN A 54 -3.39 5.52 -15.51
N GLU A 55 -3.31 5.77 -16.82
CA GLU A 55 -4.49 6.01 -17.67
C GLU A 55 -5.48 4.81 -17.71
N TYR A 56 -5.04 3.60 -17.37
CA TYR A 56 -5.88 2.39 -17.33
C TYR A 56 -6.57 2.19 -15.98
N TYR A 57 -6.22 2.96 -14.94
CA TYR A 57 -6.74 2.76 -13.59
C TYR A 57 -6.79 4.07 -12.79
N LEU A 58 -8.00 4.59 -12.57
CA LEU A 58 -8.25 5.72 -11.68
C LEU A 58 -8.96 5.21 -10.41
N GLN A 59 -8.64 5.80 -9.26
CA GLN A 59 -9.10 5.33 -7.94
C GLN A 59 -9.84 6.41 -7.16
N CYS A 60 -10.90 6.03 -6.44
CA CYS A 60 -11.57 6.92 -5.48
C CYS A 60 -10.68 7.18 -4.27
N LEU A 61 -10.26 8.43 -4.07
CA LEU A 61 -9.47 8.84 -2.91
C LEU A 61 -10.23 9.90 -2.10
N PRO A 62 -9.95 10.05 -0.79
CA PRO A 62 -10.58 11.07 0.02
C PRO A 62 -10.38 12.46 -0.59
N SER A 63 -11.47 13.22 -0.75
CA SER A 63 -11.40 14.61 -1.17
C SER A 63 -10.91 15.45 0.00
N ASN A 64 -9.64 15.83 0.02
CA ASN A 64 -9.18 16.89 0.91
C ASN A 64 -9.88 18.18 0.47
N ASN A 65 -10.90 18.59 1.21
CA ASN A 65 -11.63 19.85 1.02
C ASN A 65 -10.72 21.05 1.35
N ASN A 66 -9.73 21.31 0.50
CA ASN A 66 -9.19 22.65 0.32
C ASN A 66 -9.82 23.20 -0.95
N ASN A 67 -11.01 23.78 -0.78
CA ASN A 67 -11.69 24.54 -1.81
C ASN A 67 -10.76 25.63 -2.37
N ASN A 68 -10.60 25.66 -3.69
CA ASN A 68 -11.03 26.85 -4.40
C ASN A 68 -11.56 26.49 -5.80
N ASN A 69 -12.79 26.96 -6.04
CA ASN A 69 -13.58 26.87 -7.25
C ASN A 69 -12.82 27.26 -8.52
N ASN A 70 -13.04 26.54 -9.63
CA ASN A 70 -13.92 27.07 -10.68
C ASN A 70 -14.36 26.00 -11.69
N ASN A 71 -15.65 26.03 -12.04
CA ASN A 71 -16.25 25.30 -13.15
C ASN A 71 -15.70 25.82 -14.49
N ASN A 72 -15.28 24.93 -15.40
CA ASN A 72 -15.90 24.79 -16.71
C ASN A 72 -15.22 23.66 -17.51
N GLY A 73 -16.03 22.83 -18.17
CA GLY A 73 -15.54 21.91 -19.18
C GLY A 73 -15.02 22.67 -20.40
N HIS A 74 -13.87 22.26 -20.94
CA HIS A 74 -13.56 22.50 -22.34
C HIS A 74 -12.56 21.50 -22.93
N LYS A 75 -13.08 20.81 -23.95
CA LYS A 75 -12.45 20.19 -25.13
C LYS A 75 -11.03 20.67 -25.48
N THR A 76 -10.19 19.69 -25.86
CA THR A 76 -9.22 19.63 -26.99
C THR A 76 -8.63 20.94 -27.55
N THR A 77 -7.29 21.00 -27.73
CA THR A 77 -6.52 20.86 -29.03
C THR A 77 -5.15 21.60 -29.01
N THR A 78 -4.10 20.92 -29.48
CA THR A 78 -2.84 21.37 -30.18
C THR A 78 -1.83 22.41 -29.64
N THR A 79 -0.58 21.92 -29.54
CA THR A 79 0.69 22.37 -30.20
C THR A 79 1.10 23.86 -30.25
N ALA A 80 2.27 24.20 -29.66
CA ALA A 80 3.33 25.01 -30.28
C ALA A 80 4.61 25.07 -29.38
N LYS A 81 5.74 25.35 -30.03
CA LYS A 81 7.15 25.17 -29.63
C LYS A 81 7.85 26.54 -29.49
N HIS A 82 9.02 26.55 -28.82
CA HIS A 82 10.10 27.58 -28.79
C HIS A 82 9.80 28.85 -27.92
N THR A 83 10.73 29.53 -27.24
CA THR A 83 12.20 29.60 -27.30
C THR A 83 12.78 30.18 -25.99
N LYS A 84 14.08 29.95 -25.75
CA LYS A 84 14.94 30.48 -24.68
C LYS A 84 15.10 32.01 -24.71
N THR A 85 15.30 32.64 -23.53
CA THR A 85 16.17 33.83 -23.38
C THR A 85 16.73 33.92 -21.95
N SER A 86 17.99 34.37 -21.86
CA SER A 86 18.93 34.37 -20.74
C SER A 86 19.17 35.76 -20.13
N SER A 87 19.79 35.77 -18.93
CA SER A 87 20.72 36.76 -18.33
C SER A 87 20.17 37.61 -17.16
N PRO A 88 21.00 38.22 -16.27
CA PRO A 88 22.34 37.86 -15.73
C PRO A 88 22.42 38.02 -14.16
N PRO A 89 23.60 37.80 -13.49
CA PRO A 89 23.70 37.59 -12.04
C PRO A 89 24.11 38.84 -11.24
N THR A 90 23.82 38.85 -9.94
CA THR A 90 24.36 39.85 -9.00
C THR A 90 24.76 39.21 -7.66
N HIS A 91 26.07 39.22 -7.37
CA HIS A 91 26.69 39.02 -6.06
C HIS A 91 26.52 40.32 -5.24
N THR A 92 26.30 40.36 -3.91
CA THR A 92 27.21 40.16 -2.74
C THR A 92 26.45 40.77 -1.52
N PRO A 93 26.88 40.75 -0.23
CA PRO A 93 27.73 39.86 0.58
C PRO A 93 27.01 39.29 1.84
N SER A 94 27.61 38.24 2.38
CA SER A 94 27.27 37.48 3.60
C SER A 94 27.55 38.21 4.93
N LYS A 95 26.70 37.99 5.95
CA LYS A 95 27.01 38.12 7.39
C LYS A 95 26.37 36.96 8.18
N PRO A 96 27.04 36.38 9.21
CA PRO A 96 26.68 35.07 9.74
C PRO A 96 25.60 35.14 10.83
N SER A 97 24.56 34.31 10.71
CA SER A 97 23.56 34.07 11.75
C SER A 97 23.59 32.59 12.18
N LYS A 98 23.71 32.43 13.50
CA LYS A 98 23.75 31.23 14.35
C LYS A 98 22.75 30.12 13.95
N PRO A 99 23.01 28.83 14.26
CA PRO A 99 22.18 27.71 13.81
C PRO A 99 20.80 27.76 14.46
N SER A 100 19.77 28.03 13.66
CA SER A 100 18.38 27.80 14.02
C SER A 100 17.98 26.41 13.54
N THR A 101 17.72 25.53 14.51
CA THR A 101 17.10 24.22 14.33
C THR A 101 15.80 24.36 13.51
N PRO A 102 15.62 23.66 12.37
CA PRO A 102 14.31 23.59 11.74
C PRO A 102 13.47 22.53 12.46
N SER A 103 12.76 22.96 13.49
CA SER A 103 11.50 22.32 13.86
C SER A 103 10.50 22.64 12.75
N ASN A 104 10.05 21.62 12.02
CA ASN A 104 8.90 21.74 11.13
C ASN A 104 7.98 20.54 11.31
N SER A 105 7.34 20.48 12.47
CA SER A 105 6.18 19.62 12.73
C SER A 105 4.90 20.38 12.42
N SER A 106 4.50 20.36 11.16
CA SER A 106 3.15 20.75 10.73
C SER A 106 2.88 20.06 9.40
N GLY A 107 2.15 18.93 9.43
CA GLY A 107 1.56 18.34 8.21
C GLY A 107 1.55 16.81 8.10
N SER A 108 2.23 16.06 8.97
CA SER A 108 2.42 14.61 8.75
C SER A 108 1.47 13.68 9.53
N GLY A 109 0.54 14.17 10.36
CA GLY A 109 -0.45 13.29 11.03
C GLY A 109 0.11 12.33 12.09
N TYR A 110 1.40 12.43 12.43
CA TYR A 110 2.07 11.69 13.50
C TYR A 110 3.14 12.56 14.19
N SER A 111 3.50 12.20 15.43
CA SER A 111 4.50 12.88 16.24
C SER A 111 5.44 11.87 16.92
N PRO A 112 6.72 12.22 17.16
CA PRO A 112 7.62 11.39 17.97
C PRO A 112 7.06 11.11 19.37
N ILE A 113 7.24 9.88 19.86
CA ILE A 113 6.90 9.52 21.23
C ILE A 113 8.09 9.87 22.13
N SER A 114 7.85 10.67 23.18
CA SER A 114 8.87 11.00 24.17
C SER A 114 9.35 9.74 24.89
N GLY A 115 10.66 9.50 24.91
CA GLY A 115 11.24 8.25 25.44
C GLY A 115 10.96 7.00 24.59
N GLY A 116 10.39 7.18 23.40
CA GLY A 116 10.14 6.10 22.45
C GLY A 116 11.43 5.49 21.91
N ALA A 117 11.35 4.24 21.45
CA ALA A 117 12.51 3.54 20.91
C ALA A 117 13.06 4.26 19.67
N SER A 118 14.38 4.37 19.57
CA SER A 118 15.06 4.99 18.43
C SER A 118 16.44 4.39 18.24
N GLY A 119 16.99 4.51 17.04
CA GLY A 119 18.31 3.98 16.73
C GLY A 119 18.59 3.89 15.24
N ASN A 120 19.61 3.12 14.90
CA ASN A 120 19.92 2.75 13.54
C ASN A 120 19.42 1.33 13.27
N GLY A 121 19.21 1.04 11.99
CA GLY A 121 18.76 -0.27 11.58
C GLY A 121 19.00 -0.56 10.12
N ARG A 122 18.59 -1.77 9.75
CA ARG A 122 18.60 -2.25 8.38
C ARG A 122 17.17 -2.55 7.95
N SER A 123 16.95 -2.58 6.64
CA SER A 123 15.69 -3.04 6.10
C SER A 123 15.88 -4.19 5.12
N THR A 124 14.87 -5.03 5.04
CA THR A 124 14.67 -6.00 3.97
C THR A 124 13.27 -5.81 3.38
N ARG A 125 12.84 -6.73 2.53
CA ARG A 125 11.51 -6.72 1.90
C ARG A 125 10.96 -8.13 1.88
N TYR A 126 9.67 -8.27 2.15
CA TYR A 126 8.99 -9.55 2.06
C TYR A 126 7.49 -9.39 1.78
N TRP A 127 6.88 -10.48 1.31
CA TRP A 127 5.44 -10.70 1.31
C TRP A 127 5.19 -12.20 1.21
N ASP A 128 4.93 -12.84 2.34
CA ASP A 128 4.73 -14.30 2.46
C ASP A 128 3.26 -14.71 2.55
N CYS A 129 2.35 -13.72 2.58
CA CYS A 129 0.91 -13.86 2.76
C CYS A 129 0.47 -14.44 4.12
N CYS A 130 1.38 -14.74 5.03
CA CYS A 130 1.05 -15.35 6.32
C CYS A 130 0.20 -14.41 7.17
N LYS A 131 -0.63 -14.98 8.05
CA LYS A 131 -1.16 -14.22 9.18
C LYS A 131 0.01 -13.65 9.98
N ALA A 132 -0.04 -12.35 10.26
CA ALA A 132 1.03 -11.65 10.95
C ALA A 132 1.05 -12.01 12.45
N SER A 133 2.21 -11.95 13.10
CA SER A 133 2.33 -12.37 14.50
C SER A 133 1.54 -11.47 15.47
N CYS A 134 1.43 -10.16 15.18
CA CYS A 134 0.64 -9.22 15.98
C CYS A 134 -0.87 -9.34 15.74
N SER A 135 -1.30 -10.24 14.84
CA SER A 135 -2.71 -10.59 14.65
C SER A 135 -3.22 -11.60 15.67
N TRP A 136 -2.37 -12.09 16.57
CA TRP A 136 -2.79 -12.96 17.66
C TRP A 136 -3.19 -12.15 18.90
N PRO A 137 -4.31 -12.50 19.58
CA PRO A 137 -4.66 -11.90 20.85
C PRO A 137 -3.56 -12.04 21.91
N GLY A 138 -3.46 -11.06 22.80
CA GLY A 138 -2.54 -11.10 23.94
C GLY A 138 -1.06 -10.83 23.62
N LYS A 139 -0.73 -10.50 22.37
CA LYS A 139 0.66 -10.19 21.98
C LYS A 139 1.17 -8.85 22.51
N ALA A 140 0.29 -7.86 22.64
CA ALA A 140 0.58 -6.55 23.20
C ALA A 140 -0.70 -5.92 23.80
N ASP A 141 -0.55 -4.83 24.55
CA ASP A 141 -1.69 -4.05 25.04
C ASP A 141 -2.20 -3.11 23.93
N VAL A 142 -3.25 -3.58 23.25
CA VAL A 142 -3.83 -2.94 22.07
C VAL A 142 -5.36 -2.92 22.15
N THR A 143 -5.99 -2.09 21.34
CA THR A 143 -7.46 -2.00 21.20
C THR A 143 -8.05 -3.27 20.60
N ALA A 144 -7.39 -3.81 19.58
CA ALA A 144 -7.64 -5.10 18.92
C ALA A 144 -6.31 -5.57 18.29
N PRO A 145 -6.10 -6.87 18.03
CA PRO A 145 -4.97 -7.36 17.25
C PRO A 145 -4.98 -6.80 15.82
N VAL A 146 -3.89 -7.02 15.07
CA VAL A 146 -3.88 -6.70 13.63
C VAL A 146 -4.89 -7.58 12.89
N ASP A 147 -5.79 -6.98 12.10
CA ASP A 147 -6.78 -7.69 11.30
C ASP A 147 -6.15 -8.83 10.47
N THR A 148 -6.80 -9.99 10.52
CA THR A 148 -6.48 -11.14 9.67
C THR A 148 -7.57 -11.28 8.61
N CYS A 149 -7.19 -11.57 7.37
CA CYS A 149 -8.14 -11.73 6.27
C CYS A 149 -8.30 -13.18 5.83
N ALA A 150 -9.47 -13.50 5.30
CA ALA A 150 -9.72 -14.72 4.54
C ALA A 150 -8.87 -14.76 3.26
N LYS A 151 -8.97 -15.86 2.51
CA LYS A 151 -8.21 -16.10 1.27
C LYS A 151 -8.33 -14.96 0.24
N ASN A 152 -9.48 -14.27 0.17
CA ASN A 152 -9.67 -13.11 -0.72
C ASN A 152 -8.84 -11.87 -0.34
N GLY A 153 -8.22 -11.86 0.85
CA GLY A 153 -7.41 -10.78 1.37
C GLY A 153 -8.21 -9.54 1.80
N VAL A 154 -9.54 -9.64 1.94
CA VAL A 154 -10.43 -8.51 2.25
C VAL A 154 -11.35 -8.80 3.44
N SER A 155 -12.00 -9.98 3.45
CA SER A 155 -12.94 -10.32 4.51
C SER A 155 -12.19 -10.62 5.80
N ILE A 156 -12.41 -9.80 6.84
CA ILE A 156 -11.82 -10.02 8.16
C ILE A 156 -12.37 -11.33 8.73
N VAL A 157 -11.49 -12.14 9.30
CA VAL A 157 -11.80 -13.40 9.99
C VAL A 157 -11.48 -13.29 11.48
N ASP A 158 -11.95 -14.24 12.28
CA ASP A 158 -11.70 -14.27 13.73
C ASP A 158 -10.20 -14.22 14.05
N ASP A 159 -9.83 -13.48 15.09
CA ASP A 159 -8.44 -13.29 15.52
C ASP A 159 -7.74 -14.60 15.91
N ASN A 160 -8.48 -15.67 16.22
CA ASN A 160 -7.93 -16.99 16.52
C ASN A 160 -7.88 -17.91 15.28
N THR A 161 -8.30 -17.43 14.10
CA THR A 161 -8.20 -18.20 12.86
C THR A 161 -6.75 -18.57 12.59
N GLN A 162 -6.50 -19.86 12.35
CA GLN A 162 -5.16 -20.38 12.11
C GLN A 162 -4.55 -19.78 10.83
N SER A 163 -3.25 -19.49 10.85
CA SER A 163 -2.51 -18.97 9.70
C SER A 163 -2.55 -19.95 8.52
N GLY A 164 -2.75 -19.44 7.30
CA GLY A 164 -2.61 -20.21 6.07
C GLY A 164 -1.20 -20.79 5.86
N CYS A 165 -0.18 -20.21 6.51
CA CYS A 165 1.18 -20.75 6.53
C CYS A 165 1.35 -21.96 7.46
N ASN A 166 0.32 -22.27 8.26
CA ASN A 166 0.26 -23.40 9.17
C ASN A 166 -1.01 -24.23 8.93
N GLY A 167 -1.47 -24.31 7.67
CA GLY A 167 -2.62 -25.13 7.26
C GLY A 167 -4.00 -24.54 7.56
N GLY A 168 -4.08 -23.30 8.03
CA GLY A 168 -5.33 -22.59 8.31
C GLY A 168 -5.87 -21.77 7.13
N SER A 169 -6.71 -20.79 7.46
CA SER A 169 -7.43 -19.95 6.50
C SER A 169 -7.26 -18.43 6.72
N GLY A 170 -6.41 -18.03 7.67
CA GLY A 170 -6.07 -16.64 7.96
C GLY A 170 -4.80 -16.19 7.23
N TYR A 171 -4.88 -15.04 6.55
CA TYR A 171 -3.82 -14.47 5.72
C TYR A 171 -3.63 -12.98 6.03
N MET A 172 -2.50 -12.42 5.61
CA MET A 172 -2.30 -10.97 5.61
C MET A 172 -3.34 -10.28 4.71
N CYS A 173 -3.92 -9.19 5.21
CA CYS A 173 -4.90 -8.40 4.46
C CYS A 173 -4.25 -7.61 3.31
N ASN A 174 -4.99 -7.47 2.19
CA ASN A 174 -4.52 -6.72 1.01
C ASN A 174 -4.24 -5.26 1.36
N ASN A 175 -4.94 -4.67 2.33
CA ASN A 175 -4.73 -3.28 2.72
C ASN A 175 -3.44 -3.07 3.56
N ASN A 176 -2.71 -4.13 3.94
CA ASN A 176 -1.40 -4.05 4.60
C ASN A 176 -0.25 -3.86 3.58
N GLN A 177 -0.53 -3.18 2.48
CA GLN A 177 0.44 -2.78 1.46
C GLN A 177 0.94 -1.35 1.71
N PRO A 178 2.14 -0.99 1.23
CA PRO A 178 2.70 0.35 1.36
C PRO A 178 2.10 1.31 0.32
N TRP A 179 2.13 2.61 0.62
CA TRP A 179 1.70 3.66 -0.30
C TRP A 179 2.48 4.96 -0.09
N ALA A 180 2.63 5.73 -1.17
CA ALA A 180 3.22 7.06 -1.11
C ALA A 180 2.19 8.07 -0.58
N VAL A 181 2.59 8.89 0.39
CA VAL A 181 1.82 10.07 0.83
C VAL A 181 2.18 11.27 -0.04
N ASN A 182 3.48 11.41 -0.33
CA ASN A 182 4.05 12.35 -1.29
C ASN A 182 5.45 11.82 -1.72
N ASP A 183 6.21 12.60 -2.48
CA ASP A 183 7.52 12.17 -2.97
C ASP A 183 8.53 11.84 -1.87
N ASN A 184 8.39 12.40 -0.67
CA ASN A 184 9.36 12.24 0.42
C ASN A 184 8.84 11.43 1.62
N LEU A 185 7.54 11.14 1.66
CA LEU A 185 6.89 10.38 2.72
C LEU A 185 6.05 9.24 2.16
N ALA A 186 6.22 8.05 2.70
CA ALA A 186 5.36 6.90 2.48
C ALA A 186 4.86 6.32 3.81
N TYR A 187 3.77 5.57 3.74
CA TYR A 187 3.27 4.74 4.83
C TYR A 187 3.29 3.27 4.44
N GLY A 188 3.31 2.40 5.44
CA GLY A 188 3.21 0.96 5.23
C GLY A 188 3.35 0.17 6.52
N PHE A 189 3.87 -1.04 6.38
CA PHE A 189 3.90 -2.05 7.42
C PHE A 189 5.19 -2.83 7.36
N ALA A 190 5.59 -3.41 8.49
CA ALA A 190 6.80 -4.20 8.56
C ALA A 190 6.67 -5.35 9.58
N ALA A 191 7.47 -6.39 9.37
CA ALA A 191 7.94 -7.18 10.50
C ALA A 191 9.12 -6.43 11.13
N ALA A 192 9.30 -6.53 12.44
CA ALA A 192 10.47 -5.93 13.09
C ALA A 192 11.08 -6.80 14.18
N ALA A 193 12.38 -6.58 14.39
CA ALA A 193 13.07 -6.92 15.63
C ALA A 193 13.83 -5.68 16.08
N ILE A 194 13.54 -5.23 17.30
CA ILE A 194 14.08 -3.98 17.85
C ILE A 194 14.75 -4.30 19.18
N ASN A 195 15.97 -3.79 19.38
CA ASN A 195 16.75 -4.09 20.56
C ASN A 195 16.06 -3.71 21.87
N GLY A 196 16.27 -4.53 22.90
CA GLY A 196 15.73 -4.29 24.23
C GLY A 196 14.22 -4.47 24.36
N GLY A 197 13.58 -5.14 23.40
CA GLY A 197 12.15 -5.38 23.38
C GLY A 197 11.74 -6.75 22.86
N GLY A 198 10.43 -6.95 22.80
CA GLY A 198 9.77 -8.11 22.23
C GLY A 198 8.43 -7.68 21.61
N GLU A 199 7.63 -8.66 21.19
CA GLU A 199 6.32 -8.41 20.57
C GLU A 199 5.41 -7.51 21.43
N SER A 200 5.42 -7.68 22.75
CA SER A 200 4.66 -6.84 23.68
C SER A 200 5.00 -5.35 23.58
N ARG A 201 6.22 -5.02 23.18
CA ARG A 201 6.71 -3.65 23.03
C ARG A 201 6.43 -3.06 21.66
N TRP A 202 6.66 -3.82 20.58
CA TRP A 202 6.59 -3.26 19.22
C TRP A 202 5.33 -3.61 18.47
N CYS A 203 4.58 -4.65 18.83
CA CYS A 203 3.34 -4.96 18.11
C CYS A 203 2.42 -3.74 18.12
N CYS A 204 2.03 -3.36 16.91
CA CYS A 204 1.21 -2.21 16.57
C CYS A 204 1.80 -0.83 16.93
N SER A 205 3.05 -0.75 17.39
CA SER A 205 3.80 0.51 17.44
C SER A 205 4.13 0.98 16.03
N CYS A 206 4.25 2.31 15.86
CA CYS A 206 4.69 2.91 14.61
C CYS A 206 6.06 3.54 14.73
N PHE A 207 6.82 3.48 13.64
CA PHE A 207 8.17 4.03 13.55
C PHE A 207 8.30 4.87 12.28
N GLU A 208 8.82 6.08 12.41
CA GLU A 208 9.35 6.82 11.27
C GLU A 208 10.75 6.27 10.96
N LEU A 209 10.88 5.65 9.79
CA LEU A 209 12.14 5.26 9.19
C LEU A 209 12.62 6.39 8.29
N THR A 210 13.84 6.88 8.51
CA THR A 210 14.54 7.73 7.54
C THR A 210 15.60 6.88 6.86
N PHE A 211 15.50 6.71 5.55
CA PHE A 211 16.48 5.92 4.79
C PHE A 211 17.83 6.66 4.75
N THR A 212 18.91 5.95 5.03
CA THR A 212 20.26 6.52 5.14
C THR A 212 21.21 6.06 4.03
N SER A 213 20.79 5.14 3.17
CA SER A 213 21.58 4.66 2.03
C SER A 213 20.71 4.40 0.79
N THR A 214 21.37 4.01 -0.32
CA THR A 214 20.79 3.78 -1.67
C THR A 214 20.21 5.05 -2.33
N SER A 215 19.48 4.88 -3.44
CA SER A 215 18.86 5.97 -4.21
C SER A 215 17.72 6.68 -3.49
N ILE A 216 17.24 6.15 -2.37
CA ILE A 216 16.14 6.72 -1.58
C ILE A 216 16.60 7.38 -0.27
N ALA A 217 17.90 7.54 -0.07
CA ALA A 217 18.44 8.22 1.11
C ALA A 217 17.77 9.60 1.33
N GLY A 218 17.37 9.87 2.57
CA GLY A 218 16.63 11.08 2.97
C GLY A 218 15.11 10.97 2.87
N LYS A 219 14.55 10.01 2.09
CA LYS A 219 13.11 9.73 2.13
C LYS A 219 12.72 9.13 3.47
N LYS A 220 11.45 9.29 3.83
CA LYS A 220 10.88 8.81 5.08
C LYS A 220 9.74 7.84 4.82
N MET A 221 9.64 6.81 5.65
CA MET A 221 8.52 5.88 5.65
C MET A 221 8.04 5.66 7.08
N VAL A 222 6.76 5.92 7.38
CA VAL A 222 6.19 5.50 8.67
C VAL A 222 5.58 4.12 8.51
N VAL A 223 6.05 3.19 9.34
CA VAL A 223 5.55 1.81 9.32
C VAL A 223 4.90 1.47 10.64
N GLN A 224 3.80 0.71 10.61
CA GLN A 224 3.35 -0.03 11.77
C GLN A 224 3.97 -1.42 11.77
N VAL A 225 4.46 -1.84 12.94
CA VAL A 225 4.96 -3.21 13.11
C VAL A 225 3.78 -4.14 13.33
N THR A 226 3.53 -5.02 12.36
CA THR A 226 2.44 -6.00 12.40
C THR A 226 2.92 -7.43 12.58
N ASN A 227 4.23 -7.66 12.44
CA ASN A 227 4.84 -8.98 12.56
C ASN A 227 6.20 -8.89 13.27
N THR A 228 6.73 -10.05 13.64
CA THR A 228 8.09 -10.21 14.17
C THR A 228 8.85 -11.19 13.29
N GLY A 229 10.11 -10.87 12.95
CA GLY A 229 11.02 -11.85 12.33
C GLY A 229 12.04 -12.37 13.34
N GLY A 230 12.15 -13.69 13.47
CA GLY A 230 13.07 -14.34 14.41
C GLY A 230 14.55 -14.30 13.99
N ASP A 231 14.83 -14.19 12.69
CA ASP A 231 16.21 -14.16 12.13
C ASP A 231 16.79 -12.76 12.00
N LEU A 232 16.10 -11.76 12.54
CA LEU A 232 16.43 -10.34 12.41
C LEU A 232 17.37 -9.84 13.53
N GLY A 233 18.00 -10.77 14.27
CA GLY A 233 18.83 -10.50 15.44
C GLY A 233 20.18 -9.87 15.09
N GLY A 234 20.45 -8.68 15.62
CA GLY A 234 21.73 -7.99 15.54
C GLY A 234 21.82 -6.87 16.58
N ALA A 235 22.96 -6.18 16.65
CA ALA A 235 23.15 -5.03 17.56
C ALA A 235 22.36 -3.76 17.14
N ASP A 236 21.67 -3.81 16.00
CA ASP A 236 20.88 -2.73 15.40
C ASP A 236 19.43 -3.20 15.18
N GLY A 237 18.48 -2.27 15.02
CA GLY A 237 17.10 -2.63 14.67
C GLY A 237 16.98 -3.18 13.24
N HIS A 238 16.01 -4.04 12.98
CA HIS A 238 15.73 -4.55 11.63
C HIS A 238 14.23 -4.49 11.33
N PHE A 239 13.89 -3.90 10.17
CA PHE A 239 12.55 -3.78 9.64
C PHE A 239 12.43 -4.53 8.31
N ASP A 240 11.69 -5.63 8.28
CA ASP A 240 11.36 -6.33 7.05
C ASP A 240 10.09 -5.74 6.45
N LEU A 241 10.24 -4.94 5.38
CA LEU A 241 9.14 -4.14 4.84
C LEU A 241 8.15 -5.02 4.06
N GLN A 242 6.85 -4.87 4.32
CA GLN A 242 5.81 -5.60 3.61
C GLN A 242 5.64 -5.03 2.21
N LEU A 243 6.34 -5.61 1.22
CA LEU A 243 6.30 -5.20 -0.18
C LEU A 243 5.84 -6.40 -1.02
N PRO A 244 4.62 -6.42 -1.59
CA PRO A 244 4.19 -7.51 -2.47
C PRO A 244 5.19 -7.77 -3.58
N GLY A 245 5.57 -9.04 -3.75
CA GLY A 245 6.63 -9.43 -4.68
C GLY A 245 8.05 -9.19 -4.15
N GLY A 246 8.20 -8.86 -2.87
CA GLY A 246 9.49 -8.74 -2.15
C GLY A 246 10.18 -10.07 -1.84
N GLY A 247 9.51 -11.20 -2.09
CA GLY A 247 9.98 -12.54 -1.74
C GLY A 247 9.18 -13.10 -0.56
N VAL A 248 8.93 -14.40 -0.58
CA VAL A 248 8.15 -15.08 0.47
C VAL A 248 9.03 -15.47 1.66
N GLY A 249 10.35 -15.61 1.44
CA GLY A 249 11.29 -15.96 2.48
C GLY A 249 11.09 -17.40 2.97
N ILE A 250 11.07 -17.58 4.29
CA ILE A 250 11.02 -18.91 4.92
C ILE A 250 9.68 -19.59 4.66
N PHE A 251 8.59 -18.86 4.86
CA PHE A 251 7.23 -19.35 4.68
C PHE A 251 6.70 -18.98 3.29
N ASN A 252 5.65 -19.68 2.83
CA ASN A 252 4.96 -19.35 1.59
C ASN A 252 3.46 -19.61 1.73
N GLY A 253 2.75 -18.72 2.42
CA GLY A 253 1.29 -18.71 2.44
C GLY A 253 0.69 -18.24 1.12
N CYS A 254 1.47 -17.60 0.25
CA CYS A 254 0.99 -17.12 -1.04
C CYS A 254 0.64 -18.26 -1.99
N ALA A 255 1.28 -19.43 -1.85
CA ALA A 255 0.91 -20.64 -2.57
C ALA A 255 -0.53 -21.07 -2.22
N SER A 256 -0.89 -21.12 -0.94
CA SER A 256 -2.24 -21.51 -0.52
C SER A 256 -3.28 -20.40 -0.71
N GLN A 257 -2.89 -19.13 -0.60
CA GLN A 257 -3.79 -17.99 -0.77
C GLN A 257 -4.09 -17.68 -2.26
N TRP A 258 -3.06 -17.64 -3.09
CA TRP A 258 -3.13 -17.08 -4.44
C TRP A 258 -2.67 -18.05 -5.53
N GLY A 259 -2.26 -19.27 -5.17
CA GLY A 259 -1.66 -20.19 -6.13
C GLY A 259 -0.30 -19.72 -6.62
N ALA A 260 0.44 -18.94 -5.82
CA ALA A 260 1.79 -18.52 -6.17
C ALA A 260 2.73 -19.75 -6.31
N PRO A 261 3.81 -19.65 -7.12
CA PRO A 261 4.81 -20.71 -7.21
C PRO A 261 5.46 -21.05 -5.86
N ASN A 262 6.17 -22.18 -5.80
CA ASN A 262 6.80 -22.69 -4.58
C ASN A 262 7.77 -21.69 -3.90
N ASP A 263 8.44 -20.86 -4.70
CA ASP A 263 9.34 -19.80 -4.23
C ASP A 263 8.70 -18.39 -4.26
N GLY A 264 7.38 -18.30 -4.46
CA GLY A 264 6.66 -17.06 -4.71
C GLY A 264 6.76 -16.59 -6.16
N TRP A 265 6.39 -15.34 -6.44
CA TRP A 265 6.34 -14.79 -7.80
C TRP A 265 7.71 -14.45 -8.41
N GLY A 266 8.80 -14.64 -7.68
CA GLY A 266 10.16 -14.37 -8.12
C GLY A 266 11.15 -15.22 -7.34
N GLN A 267 12.31 -14.64 -7.02
CA GLN A 267 13.25 -15.32 -6.13
C GLN A 267 12.64 -15.48 -4.73
N ARG A 268 12.90 -16.62 -4.07
CA ARG A 268 12.40 -16.88 -2.71
C ARG A 268 12.70 -15.73 -1.75
N TYR A 269 13.92 -15.20 -1.83
CA TYR A 269 14.37 -14.01 -1.12
C TYR A 269 14.62 -12.88 -2.12
N GLY A 270 14.03 -11.71 -1.90
CA GLY A 270 14.13 -10.55 -2.79
C GLY A 270 13.08 -10.48 -3.89
N GLY A 271 12.42 -11.60 -4.21
CA GLY A 271 11.23 -11.65 -5.05
C GLY A 271 11.47 -11.30 -6.50
N ILE A 272 10.53 -10.55 -7.10
CA ILE A 272 10.63 -10.12 -8.49
C ILE A 272 11.72 -9.06 -8.67
N SER A 273 12.24 -8.92 -9.89
CA SER A 273 13.34 -8.02 -10.22
C SER A 273 12.94 -6.85 -11.13
N ASP A 274 11.77 -6.92 -11.78
CA ASP A 274 11.28 -5.91 -12.71
C ASP A 274 9.80 -5.56 -12.46
N VAL A 275 9.43 -4.29 -12.70
CA VAL A 275 8.07 -3.78 -12.48
C VAL A 275 7.03 -4.47 -13.36
N SER A 276 7.40 -4.95 -14.56
CA SER A 276 6.52 -5.71 -15.44
C SER A 276 6.03 -7.00 -14.79
N GLN A 277 6.84 -7.60 -13.90
CA GLN A 277 6.46 -8.82 -13.19
C GLN A 277 5.37 -8.58 -12.13
N CYS A 278 5.06 -7.33 -11.79
CA CYS A 278 3.90 -7.03 -10.95
C CYS A 278 2.59 -7.55 -11.57
N SER A 279 2.51 -7.73 -12.90
CA SER A 279 1.33 -8.34 -13.54
C SER A 279 1.13 -9.82 -13.21
N GLN A 280 2.15 -10.50 -12.69
CA GLN A 280 2.09 -11.91 -12.25
C GLN A 280 1.44 -12.05 -10.87
N LEU A 281 1.37 -10.96 -10.10
CA LEU A 281 0.71 -10.92 -8.80
C LEU A 281 -0.80 -10.73 -8.97
N PRO A 282 -1.62 -11.18 -8.00
CA PRO A 282 -3.04 -10.86 -7.93
C PRO A 282 -3.28 -9.36 -8.07
N ALA A 283 -4.33 -8.97 -8.79
CA ALA A 283 -4.65 -7.57 -9.06
C ALA A 283 -4.65 -6.70 -7.79
N ALA A 284 -5.17 -7.26 -6.68
CA ALA A 284 -5.21 -6.60 -5.38
C ALA A 284 -3.83 -6.24 -4.81
N LEU A 285 -2.76 -6.94 -5.19
CA LEU A 285 -1.40 -6.77 -4.68
C LEU A 285 -0.48 -5.95 -5.61
N GLN A 286 -0.97 -5.61 -6.81
CA GLN A 286 -0.12 -4.95 -7.81
C GLN A 286 0.23 -3.50 -7.43
N ALA A 287 -0.60 -2.83 -6.64
CA ALA A 287 -0.34 -1.45 -6.20
C ALA A 287 0.89 -1.38 -5.28
N GLY A 288 0.94 -2.20 -4.23
CA GLY A 288 2.10 -2.30 -3.35
C GLY A 288 3.33 -2.86 -4.07
N CYS A 289 3.14 -3.76 -5.03
CA CYS A 289 4.21 -4.21 -5.91
C CYS A 289 4.82 -3.05 -6.72
N LYS A 290 3.99 -2.24 -7.38
CA LYS A 290 4.44 -1.09 -8.17
C LYS A 290 5.05 0.00 -7.29
N PHE A 291 4.59 0.17 -6.05
CA PHE A 291 5.21 1.07 -5.07
C PHE A 291 6.70 0.77 -4.88
N ARG A 292 7.08 -0.51 -4.82
CA ARG A 292 8.50 -0.95 -4.70
C ARG A 292 9.38 -0.35 -5.80
N PHE A 293 8.91 -0.34 -7.05
CA PHE A 293 9.68 0.18 -8.18
C PHE A 293 9.51 1.68 -8.39
N GLY A 294 8.35 2.23 -8.02
CA GLY A 294 8.00 3.63 -8.20
C GLY A 294 8.60 4.56 -7.14
N TRP A 295 8.00 4.57 -5.95
CA TRP A 295 8.42 5.47 -4.85
C TRP A 295 9.69 4.98 -4.18
N PHE A 296 9.77 3.67 -3.93
CA PHE A 296 10.90 3.02 -3.25
C PHE A 296 12.09 2.75 -4.18
N LYS A 297 11.97 3.08 -5.48
CA LYS A 297 13.05 3.02 -6.49
C LYS A 297 13.81 1.69 -6.55
N ASN A 298 13.13 0.60 -6.21
CA ASN A 298 13.70 -0.75 -6.10
C ASN A 298 14.99 -0.78 -5.26
N ALA A 299 15.07 0.05 -4.22
CA ALA A 299 16.21 0.09 -3.32
C ALA A 299 16.44 -1.29 -2.69
N ASP A 300 17.69 -1.77 -2.75
CA ASP A 300 18.04 -3.07 -2.20
C ASP A 300 18.53 -2.92 -0.76
N ASN A 301 17.66 -3.32 0.18
CA ASN A 301 17.94 -3.38 1.62
C ASN A 301 18.58 -2.10 2.19
N PRO A 302 17.96 -0.92 1.97
CA PRO A 302 18.51 0.35 2.46
C PRO A 302 18.62 0.35 3.98
N SER A 303 19.70 0.96 4.47
CA SER A 303 19.88 1.24 5.89
C SER A 303 18.91 2.35 6.32
N VAL A 304 18.55 2.35 7.60
CA VAL A 304 17.61 3.32 8.18
C VAL A 304 18.14 3.86 9.50
N SER A 305 17.76 5.09 9.82
CA SER A 305 17.57 5.51 11.22
C SER A 305 16.08 5.49 11.53
N PHE A 306 15.71 5.15 12.76
CA PHE A 306 14.32 5.02 13.16
C PHE A 306 14.04 5.74 14.48
N LYS A 307 12.79 6.15 14.65
CA LYS A 307 12.24 6.62 15.92
C LYS A 307 10.77 6.23 16.04
N GLU A 308 10.36 5.88 17.24
CA GLU A 308 8.98 5.57 17.56
C GLU A 308 8.11 6.84 17.49
N VAL A 309 6.95 6.71 16.85
CA VAL A 309 6.00 7.80 16.61
C VAL A 309 4.60 7.33 16.95
N THR A 310 3.69 8.26 17.23
CA THR A 310 2.25 7.98 17.26
C THR A 310 1.83 7.39 15.91
N CYS A 311 0.99 6.36 15.91
CA CYS A 311 0.52 5.82 14.63
C CYS A 311 -0.40 6.80 13.90
N PRO A 312 -0.12 7.12 12.61
CA PRO A 312 -1.07 7.81 11.75
C PRO A 312 -2.42 7.06 11.71
N LYS A 313 -3.53 7.80 11.66
CA LYS A 313 -4.88 7.21 11.62
C LYS A 313 -5.08 6.32 10.39
N GLU A 314 -4.49 6.70 9.27
CA GLU A 314 -4.58 5.99 7.98
C GLU A 314 -3.92 4.60 8.05
N ILE A 315 -2.90 4.44 8.91
CA ILE A 315 -2.25 3.16 9.16
C ILE A 315 -3.13 2.31 10.09
N VAL A 316 -3.59 2.88 11.21
CA VAL A 316 -4.43 2.17 12.19
C VAL A 316 -5.74 1.69 11.56
N GLN A 317 -6.37 2.50 10.70
CA GLN A 317 -7.60 2.14 10.00
C GLN A 317 -7.46 0.92 9.08
N ARG A 318 -6.25 0.59 8.64
CA ARG A 318 -6.00 -0.60 7.79
C ARG A 318 -5.83 -1.87 8.60
N THR A 319 -5.30 -1.77 9.81
CA THR A 319 -4.96 -2.93 10.64
C THR A 319 -5.93 -3.16 11.78
N GLY A 320 -6.77 -2.20 12.14
CA GLY A 320 -7.61 -2.27 13.34
C GLY A 320 -6.83 -2.18 14.66
N CYS A 321 -5.50 -2.16 14.62
CA CYS A 321 -4.66 -2.29 15.80
C CYS A 321 -4.06 -0.94 16.24
N GLN A 322 -4.38 -0.53 17.46
CA GLN A 322 -3.80 0.64 18.10
C GLN A 322 -3.30 0.29 19.50
N ARG A 323 -2.10 0.74 19.86
CA ARG A 323 -1.60 0.64 21.24
C ARG A 323 -2.38 1.58 22.18
N LYS A 324 -2.69 1.10 23.39
CA LYS A 324 -3.38 1.88 24.41
C LYS A 324 -2.47 2.91 25.09
#